data_AF-D8GSG4-F1
#
_entry.id   AF-D8GSG4-F1
#
_cell.length_a   1.000
_cell.length_b   1.000
_cell.length_c   1.000
_cell.angle_alpha   90.00
_cell.angle_beta   90.00
_cell.angle_gamma   90.00
#
_symmetry.space_group_name_H-M   'P 1'
#
loop_
_entity.id
_entity.type
_entity.pdbx_description
1 polymer ?
#
loop_
_entity_poly.entity_id
_entity_poly.type
_entity_poly.pdbx_seq_one_letter_code
_entity_poly.pdbx_strand_id
1 'polypeptide(L)'
;MERNSKLLKKLMLAMMVAMGVVISPILRIEGMCPMSSVINITCAVFFGPWYALLCAVCIGIIRMFLMGIPPLALTGAVFGAFLAGFLYRISKNTLIFAVLGEVIGTGIIGAVVSSPIMTYFWGKKGLSLMFYIPLFFTATIIGGTIAFIFLGTLSKNGMLIKIQKDLGVKVYDKSTDTDKQPIANKTQC
;
A
#
# COMPACT_ATOMS: atom_id res chain seq x y z
N MET A 1 -6.18 -12.46 25.06
CA MET A 1 -5.28 -11.63 24.22
C MET A 1 -5.89 -11.17 22.89
N GLU A 2 -6.83 -11.91 22.28
CA GLU A 2 -7.54 -11.56 21.02
C GLU A 2 -8.23 -10.18 20.97
N ARG A 3 -8.73 -9.65 22.09
CA ARG A 3 -9.44 -8.35 22.11
C ARG A 3 -8.49 -7.18 21.85
N ASN A 4 -7.25 -7.28 22.34
CA ASN A 4 -6.25 -6.22 22.21
C ASN A 4 -5.67 -6.16 20.79
N SER A 5 -5.46 -7.30 20.12
CA SER A 5 -4.98 -7.32 18.73
C SER A 5 -6.01 -6.76 17.76
N LYS A 6 -7.31 -7.05 17.95
CA LYS A 6 -8.39 -6.47 17.15
C LYS A 6 -8.49 -4.94 17.31
N LEU A 7 -8.30 -4.43 18.54
CA LEU A 7 -8.25 -3.00 18.80
C LEU A 7 -7.01 -2.35 18.17
N LEU A 8 -5.84 -2.94 18.37
CA LEU A 8 -4.57 -2.45 17.80
C LEU A 8 -4.61 -2.41 16.28
N LYS A 9 -5.22 -3.42 15.65
CA LYS A 9 -5.45 -3.44 14.20
C LYS A 9 -6.32 -2.30 13.70
N LYS A 10 -7.42 -2.02 14.40
CA LYS A 10 -8.29 -0.88 14.08
C LYS A 10 -7.57 0.46 14.30
N LEU A 11 -6.79 0.59 15.37
CA LEU A 11 -6.02 1.80 15.67
C LEU A 11 -4.93 2.06 14.62
N MET A 12 -4.14 1.04 14.27
CA MET A 12 -3.14 1.19 13.21
C MET A 12 -3.79 1.49 11.85
N LEU A 13 -4.93 0.88 11.54
CA LEU A 13 -5.71 1.22 10.35
C LEU A 13 -6.12 2.71 10.37
N ALA A 14 -6.68 3.18 11.48
CA ALA A 14 -7.08 4.58 11.63
C ALA A 14 -5.89 5.54 11.50
N MET A 15 -4.72 5.20 12.06
CA MET A 15 -3.49 5.98 11.90
C MET A 15 -3.02 6.03 10.44
N MET A 16 -3.08 4.91 9.72
CA MET A 16 -2.74 4.87 8.29
C MET A 16 -3.70 5.70 7.45
N VAL A 17 -5.00 5.65 7.76
CA VAL A 17 -6.02 6.50 7.11
C VAL A 17 -5.72 7.99 7.39
N ALA A 18 -5.47 8.35 8.64
CA ALA A 18 -5.15 9.73 9.03
C ALA A 18 -3.90 10.24 8.30
N MET A 19 -2.82 9.45 8.27
CA MET A 19 -1.61 9.79 7.51
C MET A 19 -1.91 9.96 6.01
N GLY A 20 -2.70 9.06 5.41
CA GLY A 20 -3.07 9.15 4.00
C GLY A 20 -3.88 10.41 3.65
N VAL A 21 -4.75 10.85 4.57
CA VAL A 21 -5.55 12.07 4.40
C VAL A 21 -4.69 13.32 4.57
N VAL A 22 -3.80 13.37 5.56
CA VAL A 22 -2.93 14.54 5.84
C VAL A 22 -1.82 14.71 4.80
N ILE A 23 -1.22 13.62 4.32
CA ILE A 23 -0.13 13.66 3.34
C ILE A 23 -0.66 13.97 1.93
N SER A 24 -1.92 13.64 1.65
CA SER A 24 -2.55 13.86 0.35
C SER A 24 -2.43 15.29 -0.20
N PRO A 25 -2.72 16.37 0.55
CA PRO A 25 -2.58 17.74 0.05
C PRO A 25 -1.11 18.20 -0.05
N ILE A 26 -0.23 17.73 0.82
CA ILE A 26 1.17 18.18 0.91
C ILE A 26 2.00 17.65 -0.26
N LEU A 27 1.73 16.43 -0.71
CA LEU A 27 2.51 15.75 -1.75
C LEU A 27 1.69 15.43 -3.01
N ARG A 28 0.58 16.16 -3.21
CA ARG A 28 -0.13 16.21 -4.49
C ARG A 28 0.54 17.23 -5.38
N ILE A 29 1.56 16.78 -6.10
CA ILE A 29 2.08 17.49 -7.26
C ILE A 29 1.02 17.31 -8.36
N GLU A 30 0.69 18.36 -9.11
CA GLU A 30 -0.27 18.27 -10.21
C GLU A 30 0.12 17.12 -11.16
N GLY A 31 -0.58 15.99 -11.03
CA GLY A 31 -0.35 14.78 -11.81
C GLY A 31 0.27 13.57 -11.08
N MET A 32 1.01 13.73 -9.97
CA MET A 32 1.69 12.62 -9.31
C MET A 32 1.39 12.53 -7.81
N CYS A 33 0.98 11.34 -7.34
CA CYS A 33 0.68 11.05 -5.93
C CYS A 33 1.50 9.84 -5.43
N PRO A 34 2.84 9.94 -5.34
CA PRO A 34 3.70 8.80 -5.01
C PRO A 34 3.46 8.24 -3.60
N MET A 35 3.11 9.09 -2.63
CA MET A 35 2.87 8.66 -1.25
C MET A 35 1.61 7.81 -1.07
N SER A 36 0.62 7.94 -1.96
CA SER A 36 -0.56 7.08 -1.92
C SER A 36 -0.17 5.62 -2.16
N SER A 37 0.74 5.39 -3.10
CA SER A 37 1.26 4.06 -3.42
C SER A 37 2.06 3.48 -2.24
N VAL A 38 2.83 4.31 -1.54
CA VAL A 38 3.58 3.89 -0.34
C VAL A 38 2.64 3.39 0.75
N ILE A 39 1.58 4.15 1.04
CA ILE A 39 0.59 3.81 2.07
C ILE A 39 -0.20 2.57 1.66
N ASN A 40 -0.59 2.45 0.39
CA ASN A 40 -1.29 1.28 -0.14
C ASN A 40 -0.46 0.00 0.03
N ILE A 41 0.80 0.00 -0.43
CA ILE A 41 1.72 -1.14 -0.30
C ILE A 41 1.98 -1.47 1.17
N THR A 42 2.20 -0.45 2.00
CA THR A 42 2.43 -0.64 3.45
C THR A 42 1.22 -1.25 4.14
N CYS A 43 0.01 -0.76 3.85
CA CYS A 43 -1.23 -1.32 4.37
C CYS A 43 -1.48 -2.75 3.87
N ALA A 44 -1.20 -3.00 2.59
CA ALA A 44 -1.26 -4.33 1.98
C ALA A 44 -0.35 -5.34 2.69
N VAL A 45 0.88 -4.92 3.02
CA VAL A 45 1.86 -5.77 3.70
C VAL A 45 1.54 -5.93 5.20
N PHE A 46 1.07 -4.90 5.88
CA PHE A 46 0.78 -4.97 7.31
C PHE A 46 -0.53 -5.69 7.63
N PHE A 47 -1.61 -5.42 6.88
CA PHE A 47 -2.95 -5.90 7.21
C PHE A 47 -3.53 -6.93 6.24
N GLY A 48 -2.92 -7.07 5.05
CA GLY A 48 -3.42 -7.90 3.96
C GLY A 48 -4.46 -7.20 3.06
N PRO A 49 -4.96 -7.89 2.03
CA PRO A 49 -5.73 -7.29 0.93
C PRO A 49 -7.04 -6.62 1.38
N TRP A 50 -7.81 -7.26 2.28
CA TRP A 50 -9.11 -6.75 2.69
C TRP A 50 -9.03 -5.47 3.52
N TYR A 51 -8.07 -5.39 4.42
CA TYR A 51 -7.87 -4.21 5.27
C TYR A 51 -7.16 -3.09 4.51
N ALA A 52 -6.29 -3.41 3.56
CA ALA A 52 -5.70 -2.44 2.66
C ALA A 52 -6.75 -1.80 1.75
N LEU A 53 -7.67 -2.61 1.20
CA LEU A 53 -8.84 -2.12 0.46
C LEU A 53 -9.68 -1.18 1.33
N LEU A 54 -10.03 -1.62 2.55
CA LEU A 54 -10.79 -0.77 3.47
C LEU A 54 -10.07 0.55 3.77
N CYS A 55 -8.76 0.52 3.99
CA CYS A 55 -7.93 1.71 4.21
C CYS A 55 -8.01 2.66 3.01
N ALA A 56 -7.79 2.15 1.79
CA ALA A 56 -7.83 2.93 0.56
C ALA A 56 -9.22 3.56 0.31
N VAL A 57 -10.29 2.80 0.56
CA VAL A 57 -11.67 3.30 0.48
C VAL A 57 -11.92 4.41 1.50
N CYS A 58 -11.55 4.20 2.77
CA CYS A 58 -11.72 5.23 3.81
C CYS A 58 -10.95 6.51 3.46
N ILE A 59 -9.69 6.40 3.05
CA ILE A 59 -8.88 7.55 2.62
C ILE A 59 -9.57 8.28 1.46
N GLY A 60 -10.00 7.56 0.43
CA GLY A 60 -10.60 8.18 -0.75
C GLY A 60 -11.96 8.82 -0.46
N ILE A 61 -12.82 8.19 0.36
CA ILE A 61 -14.09 8.80 0.80
C ILE A 61 -13.81 10.10 1.55
N ILE A 62 -12.91 10.07 2.54
CA ILE A 62 -12.57 11.26 3.34
C ILE A 62 -12.01 12.37 2.43
N ARG A 63 -11.19 12.03 1.44
CA ARG A 63 -10.65 12.99 0.46
C ARG A 63 -11.72 13.58 -0.46
N MET A 64 -12.72 12.79 -0.84
CA MET A 64 -13.85 13.30 -1.64
C MET A 64 -14.67 14.31 -0.83
N PHE A 65 -14.97 14.01 0.44
CA PHE A 65 -15.77 14.88 1.30
C PHE A 65 -15.03 16.14 1.77
N LEU A 66 -13.77 16.02 2.20
CA LEU A 66 -13.01 17.17 2.76
C LEU A 66 -12.32 18.03 1.70
N MET A 67 -11.83 17.41 0.63
CA MET A 67 -10.94 18.08 -0.34
C MET A 67 -11.56 18.19 -1.74
N GLY A 68 -12.77 17.68 -1.97
CA GLY A 68 -13.45 17.74 -3.27
C GLY A 68 -12.66 17.08 -4.41
N ILE A 69 -11.76 16.14 -4.08
CA ILE A 69 -10.90 15.47 -5.07
C ILE A 69 -11.76 14.48 -5.86
N PRO A 70 -11.68 14.47 -7.20
CA PRO A 70 -12.48 13.57 -8.00
C PRO A 70 -12.14 12.10 -7.70
N PRO A 71 -13.11 11.17 -7.84
CA PRO A 71 -12.99 9.76 -7.46
C PRO A 71 -11.92 8.97 -8.24
N LEU A 72 -11.23 9.58 -9.19
CA LEU A 72 -10.20 8.93 -10.02
C LEU A 72 -9.06 8.36 -9.18
N ALA A 73 -8.60 9.12 -8.20
CA ALA A 73 -7.53 8.66 -7.32
C ALA A 73 -8.01 7.54 -6.38
N LEU A 74 -9.32 7.50 -6.08
CA LEU A 74 -9.93 6.45 -5.26
C LEU A 74 -10.01 5.13 -6.04
N THR A 75 -10.49 5.15 -7.28
CA THR A 75 -10.60 3.92 -8.08
C THR A 75 -9.24 3.25 -8.28
N GLY A 76 -8.21 4.02 -8.65
CA GLY A 76 -6.85 3.48 -8.76
C GLY A 76 -6.32 2.91 -7.45
N ALA A 77 -6.44 3.65 -6.34
CA ALA A 77 -5.93 3.21 -5.04
C ALA A 77 -6.64 1.95 -4.51
N VAL A 78 -7.93 1.76 -4.78
CA VAL A 78 -8.68 0.57 -4.38
C VAL A 78 -8.17 -0.67 -5.10
N PHE A 79 -8.00 -0.60 -6.42
CA PHE A 79 -7.44 -1.71 -7.19
C PHE A 79 -5.97 -1.97 -6.85
N GLY A 80 -5.17 -0.92 -6.71
CA GLY A 80 -3.76 -1.00 -6.27
C GLY A 80 -3.59 -1.68 -4.93
N ALA A 81 -4.23 -1.16 -3.88
CA ALA A 81 -4.11 -1.70 -2.53
C ALA A 81 -4.61 -3.15 -2.44
N PHE A 82 -5.67 -3.49 -3.17
CA PHE A 82 -6.19 -4.85 -3.24
C PHE A 82 -5.22 -5.80 -3.96
N LEU A 83 -4.76 -5.45 -5.17
CA LEU A 83 -3.82 -6.28 -5.94
C LEU A 83 -2.48 -6.39 -5.23
N ALA A 84 -1.97 -5.32 -4.65
CA ALA A 84 -0.76 -5.33 -3.83
C ALA A 84 -0.87 -6.34 -2.68
N GLY A 85 -1.98 -6.32 -1.94
CA GLY A 85 -2.21 -7.26 -0.84
C GLY A 85 -2.46 -8.70 -1.32
N PHE A 86 -3.11 -8.86 -2.47
CA PHE A 86 -3.44 -10.16 -3.05
C PHE A 86 -2.19 -10.85 -3.62
N LEU A 87 -1.40 -10.15 -4.45
CA LEU A 87 -0.13 -10.66 -4.99
C LEU A 87 0.88 -10.88 -3.88
N TYR A 88 0.96 -10.00 -2.89
CA TYR A 88 1.82 -10.21 -1.72
C TYR A 88 1.49 -11.54 -1.01
N ARG A 89 0.20 -11.87 -0.90
CA ARG A 89 -0.26 -13.10 -0.23
C ARG A 89 -0.08 -14.36 -1.08
N ILE A 90 -0.31 -14.28 -2.38
CA ILE A 90 -0.07 -15.40 -3.31
C ILE A 90 1.42 -15.71 -3.43
N SER A 91 2.25 -14.67 -3.49
CA SER A 91 3.69 -14.82 -3.72
C SER A 91 4.52 -15.08 -2.46
N LYS A 92 3.90 -15.72 -1.46
CA LYS A 92 4.52 -16.10 -0.18
C LYS A 92 5.30 -14.93 0.44
N ASN A 93 4.66 -13.76 0.51
CA ASN A 93 5.15 -12.58 1.23
C ASN A 93 6.41 -11.93 0.64
N THR A 94 6.59 -12.07 -0.67
CA THR A 94 7.66 -11.37 -1.38
C THR A 94 7.27 -9.91 -1.61
N LEU A 95 7.98 -8.97 -0.98
CA LEU A 95 7.72 -7.52 -1.07
C LEU A 95 7.66 -7.00 -2.52
N ILE A 96 8.47 -7.58 -3.41
CA ILE A 96 8.49 -7.23 -4.85
C ILE A 96 7.10 -7.42 -5.47
N PHE A 97 6.36 -8.46 -5.08
CA PHE A 97 5.02 -8.71 -5.61
C PHE A 97 3.97 -7.75 -5.09
N ALA A 98 4.16 -7.20 -3.88
CA ALA A 98 3.30 -6.12 -3.38
C ALA A 98 3.47 -4.86 -4.23
N VAL A 99 4.71 -4.51 -4.56
CA VAL A 99 5.04 -3.37 -5.43
C VAL A 99 4.51 -3.60 -6.84
N LEU A 100 4.71 -4.79 -7.41
CA LEU A 100 4.17 -5.15 -8.74
C LEU A 100 2.64 -5.07 -8.75
N GLY A 101 1.98 -5.52 -7.69
CA GLY A 101 0.52 -5.42 -7.55
C GLY A 101 0.04 -3.97 -7.55
N GLU A 102 0.75 -3.05 -6.90
CA GLU A 102 0.43 -1.62 -6.94
C GLU A 102 0.68 -1.00 -8.33
N VAL A 103 1.80 -1.35 -8.98
CA VAL A 103 2.12 -0.85 -10.33
C VAL A 103 1.08 -1.32 -11.35
N ILE A 104 0.66 -2.59 -11.29
CA ILE A 104 -0.39 -3.13 -12.16
C ILE A 104 -1.76 -2.57 -11.77
N GLY A 105 -2.08 -2.57 -10.48
CA GLY A 105 -3.39 -2.21 -9.94
C GLY A 105 -3.69 -0.72 -10.05
N THR A 106 -2.79 0.16 -9.58
CA THR A 106 -2.96 1.62 -9.67
C THR A 106 -2.49 2.17 -11.01
N GLY A 107 -1.34 1.69 -11.52
CA GLY A 107 -0.71 2.23 -12.73
C GLY A 107 -1.41 1.85 -14.03
N ILE A 108 -1.86 0.61 -14.18
CA ILE A 108 -2.50 0.12 -15.41
C ILE A 108 -4.01 0.06 -15.23
N ILE A 109 -4.50 -0.82 -14.36
CA ILE A 109 -5.94 -1.06 -14.16
C ILE A 109 -6.62 0.21 -13.65
N GLY A 110 -6.02 0.85 -12.65
CA GLY A 110 -6.49 2.08 -12.06
C GLY A 110 -6.62 3.20 -13.06
N ALA A 111 -5.59 3.41 -13.90
CA ALA A 111 -5.63 4.43 -14.95
C ALA A 111 -6.69 4.14 -16.03
N VAL A 112 -6.80 2.88 -16.47
CA VAL A 112 -7.79 2.44 -17.47
C VAL A 112 -9.22 2.60 -16.95
N VAL A 113 -9.50 2.17 -15.73
CA VAL A 113 -10.84 2.26 -15.10
C VAL A 113 -11.17 3.71 -14.73
N SER A 114 -10.18 4.52 -14.33
CA SER A 114 -10.41 5.93 -13.96
C SER A 114 -10.79 6.80 -15.16
N SER A 115 -10.40 6.41 -16.38
CA SER A 115 -10.71 7.17 -17.61
C SER A 115 -12.20 7.25 -17.98
N PRO A 116 -12.98 6.14 -18.02
CA PRO A 116 -14.42 6.19 -18.26
C PRO A 116 -15.16 6.85 -17.07
N ILE A 117 -14.71 6.65 -15.83
CA ILE A 117 -15.31 7.33 -14.66
C ILE A 117 -15.19 8.86 -14.80
N MET A 118 -14.03 9.38 -15.20
CA MET A 118 -13.84 10.84 -15.36
C MET A 118 -14.71 11.41 -16.48
N THR A 119 -14.81 10.66 -17.58
CA THR A 119 -15.53 11.08 -18.78
C THR A 119 -17.04 11.08 -18.55
N TYR A 120 -17.56 10.07 -17.84
CA TYR A 120 -19.00 9.91 -17.61
C TYR A 120 -19.52 10.72 -16.41
N PHE A 121 -18.78 10.77 -15.29
CA PHE A 121 -19.24 11.44 -14.07
C PHE A 121 -18.81 12.90 -13.94
N TRP A 122 -17.65 13.31 -14.49
CA TRP A 122 -17.07 14.62 -14.20
C TRP A 122 -17.05 15.59 -15.41
N GLY A 123 -17.48 15.13 -16.60
CA GLY A 123 -17.74 15.98 -17.77
C GLY A 123 -16.52 16.67 -18.41
N LYS A 124 -15.30 16.52 -17.87
CA LYS A 124 -14.08 17.08 -18.45
C LYS A 124 -13.53 16.20 -19.58
N LYS A 125 -14.01 16.44 -20.81
CA LYS A 125 -13.36 16.00 -22.06
C LYS A 125 -12.04 16.77 -22.24
N GLY A 126 -10.91 16.30 -21.70
CA GLY A 126 -9.68 17.09 -21.88
C GLY A 126 -8.33 16.48 -21.52
N LEU A 127 -8.26 15.48 -20.62
CA LEU A 127 -6.98 14.81 -20.36
C LEU A 127 -7.06 13.36 -20.81
N SER A 128 -6.48 13.14 -21.99
CA SER A 128 -6.34 11.84 -22.65
C SER A 128 -5.84 10.78 -21.67
N LEU A 129 -6.42 9.59 -21.78
CA LEU A 129 -5.97 8.34 -21.15
C LEU A 129 -4.44 8.16 -21.27
N MET A 130 -3.84 8.70 -22.33
CA MET A 130 -2.39 8.72 -22.57
C MET A 130 -1.56 9.60 -21.63
N PHE A 131 -2.15 10.57 -20.92
CA PHE A 131 -1.46 11.39 -19.91
C PHE A 131 -1.56 10.79 -18.51
N TYR A 132 -2.70 10.18 -18.17
CA TYR A 132 -2.91 9.59 -16.84
C TYR A 132 -2.11 8.32 -16.64
N ILE A 133 -2.06 7.42 -17.62
CA ILE A 133 -1.30 6.16 -17.51
C ILE A 133 0.17 6.41 -17.16
N PRO A 134 0.95 7.22 -17.91
CA PRO A 134 2.35 7.46 -17.57
C PRO A 134 2.51 8.15 -16.22
N LEU A 135 1.61 9.07 -15.83
CA LEU A 135 1.65 9.72 -14.52
C LEU A 135 1.43 8.75 -13.35
N PHE A 136 0.41 7.89 -13.44
CA PHE A 136 0.15 6.88 -12.42
C PHE A 136 1.25 5.82 -12.40
N PHE A 137 1.78 5.45 -13.57
CA PHE A 137 2.87 4.50 -13.68
C PHE A 137 4.18 5.04 -13.07
N THR A 138 4.58 6.28 -13.36
CA THR A 138 5.76 6.89 -12.75
C THR A 138 5.56 7.10 -11.24
N ALA A 139 4.38 7.53 -10.80
CA ALA A 139 4.07 7.69 -9.39
C ALA A 139 4.12 6.36 -8.61
N THR A 140 3.62 5.27 -9.20
CA THR A 140 3.65 3.93 -8.59
C THR A 140 5.06 3.33 -8.58
N ILE A 141 5.90 3.62 -9.58
CA ILE A 141 7.32 3.22 -9.55
C ILE A 141 8.07 3.94 -8.43
N ILE A 142 7.92 5.27 -8.33
CA ILE A 142 8.58 6.07 -7.29
C ILE A 142 8.10 5.64 -5.90
N GLY A 143 6.78 5.61 -5.70
CA GLY A 143 6.19 5.17 -4.44
C GLY A 143 6.49 3.70 -4.11
N GLY A 144 6.50 2.83 -5.12
CA GLY A 144 6.86 1.43 -4.99
C GLY A 144 8.31 1.22 -4.56
N THR A 145 9.23 2.00 -5.09
CA THR A 145 10.65 1.97 -4.71
C THR A 145 10.83 2.40 -3.25
N ILE A 146 10.19 3.50 -2.85
CA ILE A 146 10.22 4.00 -1.47
C ILE A 146 9.63 2.96 -0.51
N ALA A 147 8.47 2.39 -0.85
CA ALA A 147 7.82 1.35 -0.06
C ALA A 147 8.70 0.09 0.06
N PHE A 148 9.37 -0.30 -1.02
CA PHE A 148 10.27 -1.45 -1.03
C PHE A 148 11.47 -1.26 -0.10
N ILE A 149 12.12 -0.09 -0.15
CA ILE A 149 13.25 0.23 0.74
C ILE A 149 12.78 0.28 2.20
N PHE A 150 11.66 0.97 2.46
CA PHE A 150 11.08 1.10 3.79
C PHE A 150 10.72 -0.26 4.40
N LEU A 151 9.90 -1.05 3.70
CA LEU A 151 9.45 -2.37 4.17
C LEU A 151 10.60 -3.39 4.17
N GLY A 152 11.54 -3.28 3.24
CA GLY A 152 12.75 -4.11 3.20
C GLY A 152 13.62 -3.91 4.43
N THR A 153 13.82 -2.65 4.84
CA THR A 153 14.53 -2.30 6.08
C THR A 153 13.78 -2.82 7.31
N LEU A 154 12.45 -2.66 7.32
CA LEU A 154 11.61 -3.14 8.42
C LEU A 154 11.59 -4.67 8.54
N SER A 155 11.67 -5.38 7.41
CA SER A 155 11.77 -6.82 7.34
C SER A 155 13.13 -7.33 7.84
N LYS A 156 14.23 -6.67 7.43
CA LYS A 156 15.58 -7.01 7.88
C LYS A 156 15.75 -6.87 9.39
N ASN A 157 15.08 -5.88 9.98
CA ASN A 157 15.12 -5.65 11.42
C ASN A 157 14.16 -6.55 12.22
N GLY A 158 13.43 -7.47 11.58
CA GLY A 158 12.43 -8.34 12.23
C GLY A 158 11.18 -7.62 12.75
N MET A 159 11.13 -6.28 12.67
CA MET A 159 9.98 -5.47 13.09
C MET A 159 8.72 -5.79 12.28
N LEU A 160 8.87 -6.10 10.99
CA LEU A 160 7.74 -6.46 10.13
C LEU A 160 6.96 -7.66 10.68
N ILE A 161 7.69 -8.70 11.09
CA ILE A 161 7.14 -9.94 11.65
C ILE A 161 6.46 -9.64 13.00
N LYS A 162 7.10 -8.83 13.84
CA LYS A 162 6.54 -8.41 15.13
C LYS A 162 5.22 -7.65 14.95
N ILE A 163 5.17 -6.67 14.05
CA ILE A 163 3.96 -5.90 13.73
C ILE A 163 2.85 -6.83 13.21
N GLN A 164 3.15 -7.72 12.26
CA GLN A 164 2.15 -8.66 11.73
C GLN A 164 1.61 -9.61 12.80
N LYS A 165 2.48 -10.06 13.72
CA LYS A 165 2.13 -10.94 14.83
C LYS A 165 1.23 -10.24 15.85
N ASP A 166 1.59 -9.01 16.23
CA ASP A 166 0.81 -8.18 17.16
C ASP A 166 -0.57 -7.81 16.58
N LEU A 167 -0.63 -7.66 15.25
CA LEU A 167 -1.87 -7.43 14.49
C LEU A 167 -2.74 -8.69 14.31
N GLY A 168 -2.25 -9.87 14.69
CA GLY A 168 -2.93 -11.15 14.46
C GLY A 168 -3.18 -11.44 12.97
N VAL A 169 -2.39 -10.82 12.09
CA VAL A 169 -2.40 -11.12 10.66
C VAL A 169 -1.56 -12.38 10.48
N LYS A 170 -1.90 -13.26 9.53
CA LYS A 170 -1.08 -14.46 9.28
C LYS A 170 0.36 -14.00 9.02
N VAL A 171 1.21 -14.25 10.01
CA VAL A 171 2.65 -14.01 9.97
C VAL A 171 3.18 -15.00 8.97
N TYR A 172 3.80 -14.50 7.91
CA TYR A 172 4.36 -15.37 6.90
C TYR A 172 5.83 -15.03 6.79
N ASP A 173 6.57 -15.90 7.46
CA ASP A 173 8.02 -15.94 7.51
C ASP A 173 8.54 -16.15 6.09
N LYS A 174 9.33 -15.18 5.62
CA LYS A 174 10.42 -15.49 4.73
C LYS A 174 11.64 -15.33 5.60
N SER A 175 11.95 -16.38 6.35
CA SER A 175 13.30 -16.59 6.83
C SER A 175 14.13 -16.58 5.55
N THR A 176 14.83 -15.49 5.30
CA THR A 176 15.88 -15.48 4.30
C THR A 176 16.77 -16.65 4.68
N ASP A 177 16.75 -17.67 3.84
CA ASP A 177 17.63 -18.82 3.83
C ASP A 177 19.05 -18.31 3.51
N THR A 178 19.59 -17.61 4.48
CA THR A 178 21.00 -17.27 4.64
C THR A 178 21.34 -17.56 6.10
N ASP A 179 20.83 -18.70 6.59
CA ASP A 179 21.36 -19.39 7.74
C ASP A 179 22.10 -20.63 7.23
N LYS A 180 23.30 -20.41 6.68
CA LYS A 180 24.37 -21.39 6.83
C LYS A 180 25.19 -20.97 8.05
N GLN A 181 24.73 -21.49 9.20
CA GLN A 181 25.44 -21.76 10.47
C GLN A 181 26.86 -22.37 10.22
N PRO A 182 27.79 -22.53 11.20
CA PRO A 182 27.49 -22.76 12.63
C PRO A 182 28.56 -22.31 13.68
N ILE A 183 28.27 -22.66 14.95
CA ILE A 183 29.15 -23.16 16.02
C ILE A 183 29.54 -22.19 17.17
N ALA A 184 28.95 -22.51 18.34
CA ALA A 184 29.57 -22.57 19.69
C ALA A 184 30.10 -21.28 20.33
N ASN A 185 30.16 -21.11 21.65
CA ASN A 185 29.71 -21.77 22.87
C ASN A 185 30.20 -20.82 24.00
N LYS A 186 29.69 -21.01 25.21
CA LYS A 186 30.08 -20.45 26.53
C LYS A 186 31.47 -19.79 26.60
N THR A 187 31.66 -18.72 27.39
CA THR A 187 31.91 -18.79 28.85
C THR A 187 31.80 -17.36 29.42
N GLN A 188 30.79 -17.04 30.22
CA GLN A 188 30.89 -16.78 31.68
C GLN A 188 32.30 -16.46 32.22
N CYS A 189 32.41 -15.33 32.92
CA CYS A 189 33.43 -15.14 33.97
C CYS A 189 33.16 -16.06 35.16
#